data_AF-A0A2V8PAK3-F1
#
_entry.id   AF-A0A2V8PAK3-F1
#
_cell.length_a   1.000
_cell.length_b   1.000
_cell.length_c   1.000
_cell.angle_alpha   90.00
_cell.angle_beta   90.00
_cell.angle_gamma   90.00
#
_symmetry.space_group_name_H-M   'P 1'
#
loop_
_entity.id
_entity.type
_entity.pdbx_description
1 polymer ?
#
loop_
_entity_poly.entity_id
_entity_poly.type
_entity_poly.pdbx_seq_one_letter_code
_entity_poly.pdbx_strand_id
1 'polypeptide(L)' 'MQKDTRLTFRIHSGLKKSLESIAAREGRSVAQICEAFLKAGTNAYEKSGAKYLQRFLSRQKRDAP' A
#
# COMPACT_ATOMS: atom_id res chain seq x y z
N MET A 1 12.11 24.68 3.54
CA MET A 1 11.80 23.35 2.97
C MET A 1 10.40 22.98 3.44
N GLN A 2 9.40 23.00 2.56
CA GLN A 2 8.04 22.57 2.90
C GLN A 2 8.11 21.09 3.28
N LYS A 3 7.55 20.72 4.44
CA LYS A 3 7.48 19.31 4.85
C LYS A 3 6.34 18.67 4.06
N ASP A 4 6.59 17.51 3.46
CA ASP A 4 5.55 16.75 2.77
C ASP A 4 4.38 16.42 3.72
N THR A 5 3.18 16.38 3.16
CA THR A 5 1.96 16.08 3.91
C THR A 5 2.01 14.66 4.48
N ARG A 6 1.89 14.53 5.80
CA ARG A 6 1.91 13.24 6.49
C ARG A 6 0.57 12.54 6.37
N LEU A 7 0.57 11.34 5.80
CA LEU A 7 -0.58 10.43 5.81
C LEU A 7 -0.51 9.49 7.02
N THR A 8 -1.59 9.41 7.82
CA THR A 8 -1.68 8.48 8.96
C THR A 8 -3.01 7.73 8.89
N PHE A 9 -2.95 6.39 8.86
CA PHE A 9 -4.13 5.54 8.82
C PHE A 9 -3.89 4.26 9.62
N ARG A 10 -4.97 3.62 10.05
CA ARG A 10 -4.92 2.33 10.75
C ARG A 10 -4.86 1.20 9.72
N ILE A 11 -4.08 0.17 10.03
CA ILE A 11 -3.98 -1.05 9.24
C ILE A 11 -4.14 -2.27 10.13
N HIS A 12 -4.59 -3.38 9.53
CA HIS A 12 -4.66 -4.66 10.23
C HIS A 12 -3.26 -5.12 10.69
N SER A 13 -3.18 -5.75 11.87
CA SER A 13 -1.91 -6.18 12.47
C SER A 13 -1.13 -7.15 11.58
N GLY A 14 -1.84 -8.02 10.85
CA GLY A 14 -1.24 -8.92 9.86
C GLY A 14 -0.54 -8.18 8.73
N LEU A 15 -1.16 -7.13 8.18
CA LEU A 15 -0.55 -6.32 7.12
C LEU A 15 0.69 -5.59 7.63
N LYS A 16 0.66 -5.07 8.87
CA LYS A 16 1.82 -4.43 9.50
C LYS A 16 3.01 -5.38 9.56
N LYS A 17 2.81 -6.60 10.05
CA LYS A 17 3.85 -7.64 10.14
C LYS A 17 4.43 -7.98 8.76
N SER A 18 3.58 -8.10 7.74
CA SER A 18 4.04 -8.35 6.38
C SER A 18 4.90 -7.20 5.84
N LEU A 19 4.49 -5.95 6.06
CA LEU A 19 5.27 -4.77 5.64
C LEU A 19 6.63 -4.69 6.37
N GLU A 20 6.66 -4.99 7.67
CA GLU A 20 7.89 -5.05 8.46
C GLU A 20 8.84 -6.16 7.95
N SER A 21 8.29 -7.34 7.61
CA SER A 21 9.08 -8.44 7.04
C SER A 21 9.66 -8.07 5.67
N ILE A 22 8.87 -7.44 4.79
CA ILE A 22 9.33 -6.98 3.48
C ILE A 22 10.44 -5.93 3.65
N ALA A 23 10.24 -4.96 4.54
CA ALA A 23 11.23 -3.92 4.81
C ALA A 23 12.57 -4.52 5.29
N ALA A 24 12.53 -5.51 6.19
CA ALA A 24 13.71 -6.22 6.65
C ALA A 24 14.41 -6.96 5.51
N ARG A 25 13.66 -7.67 4.65
CA ARG A 25 14.21 -8.42 3.50
C ARG A 25 14.87 -7.50 2.47
N GLU A 26 14.29 -6.33 2.23
CA GLU A 26 14.80 -5.36 1.27
C GLU A 26 15.89 -4.42 1.86
N GLY A 27 16.19 -4.53 3.16
CA GLY A 27 17.14 -3.63 3.84
C GLY A 27 16.70 -2.16 3.84
N ARG A 28 15.38 -1.90 3.86
CA ARG A 28 14.78 -0.56 3.80
C ARG A 28 13.97 -0.26 5.05
N SER A 29 13.64 1.01 5.27
CA SER A 29 12.64 1.37 6.29
C SER A 29 11.23 1.01 5.83
N VAL A 30 10.34 0.73 6.78
CA VAL A 30 8.91 0.48 6.50
C VAL A 30 8.27 1.66 5.76
N ALA A 31 8.67 2.89 6.09
CA ALA A 31 8.19 4.09 5.41
C ALA A 31 8.54 4.10 3.91
N GLN A 32 9.78 3.74 3.55
CA GLN A 32 10.21 3.65 2.16
C GLN A 32 9.47 2.55 1.39
N ILE A 33 9.23 1.40 2.02
CA ILE A 33 8.44 0.32 1.42
C ILE A 33 7.00 0.75 1.18
N CYS A 34 6.37 1.38 2.19
CA CYS A 34 5.03 1.93 2.05
C CYS A 34 4.96 2.96 0.92
N GLU A 35 5.94 3.87 0.83
CA GLU A 35 6.00 4.86 -0.24
C GLU A 35 6.13 4.20 -1.62
N ALA A 36 6.99 3.17 -1.76
CA ALA A 36 7.15 2.42 -3.00
C ALA A 36 5.83 1.74 -3.43
N PHE A 37 5.12 1.11 -2.49
CA PHE A 37 3.82 0.50 -2.79
C PHE A 37 2.75 1.52 -3.14
N LEU A 38 2.70 2.67 -2.45
CA LEU A 38 1.79 3.76 -2.79
C LEU A 38 2.06 4.29 -4.19
N LYS A 39 3.32 4.53 -4.56
CA LYS A 39 3.72 4.96 -5.92
C LYS A 39 3.32 3.93 -6.97
N ALA A 40 3.57 2.65 -6.73
CA ALA A 40 3.19 1.58 -7.65
C ALA A 40 1.66 1.50 -7.82
N GLY A 41 0.90 1.62 -6.74
CA GLY A 41 -0.57 1.62 -6.76
C GLY A 41 -1.14 2.82 -7.52
N THR A 42 -0.61 4.02 -7.28
CA THR A 42 -1.01 5.24 -8.01
C THR A 42 -0.70 5.11 -9.50
N ASN A 43 0.50 4.66 -9.87
CA ASN A 43 0.86 4.47 -11.27
C ASN A 43 -0.02 3.43 -11.97
N ALA A 44 -0.37 2.34 -11.28
CA ALA A 44 -1.29 1.33 -11.81
C ALA A 44 -2.71 1.91 -12.01
N TYR A 45 -3.17 2.74 -11.08
CA TYR A 45 -4.44 3.45 -11.20
C TYR A 45 -4.43 4.42 -12.38
N GLU A 46 -3.39 5.25 -12.53
CA GLU A 46 -3.26 6.18 -13.66
C GLU A 46 -3.37 5.48 -15.02
N LYS A 47 -2.82 4.26 -15.13
CA LYS A 47 -2.87 3.46 -16.37
C LYS A 47 -4.23 2.80 -16.62
N SER A 48 -4.91 2.35 -15.57
CA SER A 48 -6.10 1.48 -15.69
C SER A 48 -7.42 2.15 -15.27
N GLY A 49 -7.35 3.35 -14.70
CA GLY A 49 -8.44 4.10 -14.11
C GLY A 49 -9.20 3.34 -13.02
N ALA A 50 -10.49 3.65 -12.89
CA ALA A 50 -11.39 3.06 -11.89
C ALA A 50 -11.43 1.52 -11.91
N LYS A 51 -11.15 0.87 -13.05
CA LYS A 51 -11.11 -0.60 -13.17
C LYS A 51 -10.05 -1.23 -12.26
N TYR A 52 -8.94 -0.54 -11.99
CA TYR A 52 -7.91 -1.04 -11.06
C TYR A 52 -8.45 -1.15 -9.63
N LEU A 53 -9.04 -0.06 -9.11
CA LEU A 53 -9.62 -0.06 -7.77
C LEU A 53 -10.78 -1.03 -7.67
N GLN A 54 -11.68 -1.07 -8.66
CA GLN A 54 -12.79 -2.00 -8.67
C GLN A 54 -12.31 -3.46 -8.58
N ARG A 55 -11.28 -3.86 -9.33
CA ARG A 55 -10.72 -5.22 -9.25
C ARG A 55 -10.13 -5.51 -7.86
N PHE A 56 -9.40 -4.56 -7.29
CA PHE A 56 -8.76 -4.73 -6.00
C PHE A 56 -9.77 -4.86 -4.85
N LEU A 57 -10.77 -3.97 -4.83
CA LEU A 57 -11.83 -3.96 -3.82
C LEU A 57 -12.81 -5.12 -3.99
N SER A 58 -13.11 -5.53 -5.23
CA SER A 58 -13.99 -6.68 -5.50
C SER A 58 -13.36 -8.02 -5.12
N ARG A 59 -12.01 -8.12 -5.10
CA ARG A 59 -11.30 -9.29 -4.57
C ARG A 59 -11.37 -9.33 -3.05
N GLN A 60 -11.15 -8.20 -2.37
CA GLN A 60 -11.27 -8.14 -0.89
C GLN A 60 -12.66 -8.56 -0.39
N LYS A 61 -13.73 -8.29 -1.15
CA LYS A 61 -15.09 -8.70 -0.76
C LYS A 61 -15.35 -10.21 -0.86
N ARG A 62 -14.50 -10.97 -1.57
CA ARG A 62 -14.59 -12.44 -1.65
C ARG A 62 -13.80 -13.16 -0.58
N ASP A 63 -12.79 -12.49 -0.02
CA ASP A 63 -11.92 -13.00 1.05
C ASP A 63 -12.33 -12.48 2.45
N ALA A 64 -13.46 -11.78 2.55
CA ALA A 64 -14.09 -11.44 3.82
C ALA A 64 -15.05 -12.59 4.23
N PRO A 65 -14.94 -13.12 5.47
CA PRO A 65 -15.81 -14.21 5.95
C PRO A 65 -17.28 -13.79 6.05
#